data_AF-A0A2N2GKD3-F1
#
_entry.id   AF-A0A2N2GKD3-F1
#
_cell.length_a   1.000
_cell.length_b   1.000
_cell.length_c   1.000
_cell.angle_alpha   90.00
_cell.angle_beta   90.00
_cell.angle_gamma   90.00
#
_symmetry.space_group_name_H-M   'P 1'
#
loop_
_entity.id
_entity.type
_entity.pdbx_description
1 polymer ?
#
loop_
_entity_poly.entity_id
_entity_poly.type
_entity_poly.pdbx_seq_one_letter_code
_entity_poly.pdbx_strand_id
1 'polypeptide(L)'
;MKPLTAIWIFVVLACAVVFYLHWQERQEFKRELAKVAYKPISKKDVAFIASELRRKKCDDAIVTRTDYGYLAREIKSGKNFKVVME
;
A
#
# COMPACT_ATOMS: atom_id res chain seq x y z
N MET A 1 -26.07 -30.15 35.21
CA MET A 1 -24.90 -29.63 34.46
C MET A 1 -23.97 -28.96 35.46
N LYS A 2 -22.67 -29.26 35.46
CA LYS A 2 -21.75 -28.80 36.52
C LYS A 2 -21.46 -27.30 36.29
N PRO A 3 -21.57 -26.42 37.30
CA PRO A 3 -21.42 -24.96 37.12
C PRO A 3 -20.07 -24.56 36.51
N LEU A 4 -19.03 -25.36 36.75
CA LEU A 4 -17.71 -25.23 36.13
C LEU A 4 -17.74 -25.27 34.59
N THR A 5 -18.56 -26.13 33.96
CA THR A 5 -18.61 -26.20 32.48
C THR A 5 -19.27 -24.96 31.87
N ALA A 6 -20.23 -24.36 32.56
CA ALA A 6 -20.89 -23.14 32.08
C ALA A 6 -19.94 -21.92 32.09
N ILE A 7 -19.09 -21.81 33.13
CA ILE A 7 -18.09 -20.74 33.24
C ILE A 7 -17.05 -20.87 32.12
N TRP A 8 -16.54 -22.08 31.86
CA TRP A 8 -15.59 -22.32 30.77
C TRP A 8 -16.16 -21.98 29.40
N ILE A 9 -17.42 -22.33 29.14
CA ILE A 9 -18.10 -21.95 27.89
C ILE A 9 -18.17 -20.43 27.73
N PHE A 10 -18.47 -19.70 28.81
CA PHE A 10 -18.54 -18.24 28.79
C PHE A 10 -17.18 -17.60 28.51
N VAL A 11 -16.11 -18.11 29.10
CA VAL A 11 -14.74 -17.65 28.86
C VAL A 11 -14.32 -17.90 27.42
N VAL A 12 -14.59 -19.09 26.88
CA VAL A 12 -14.26 -19.43 25.49
C VAL A 12 -15.04 -18.55 24.51
N LEU A 13 -16.33 -18.29 24.77
CA LEU A 13 -17.15 -17.37 23.98
C LEU A 13 -16.59 -15.94 24.02
N ALA A 14 -16.23 -15.44 25.20
CA ALA A 14 -15.65 -14.11 25.35
C ALA A 14 -14.32 -13.98 24.57
N CYS A 15 -13.44 -14.98 24.67
CA CYS A 15 -12.19 -15.01 23.90
C CYS A 15 -12.45 -15.08 22.38
N ALA A 16 -13.43 -15.86 21.94
CA ALA A 16 -13.79 -15.96 20.52
C ALA A 16 -14.32 -14.61 19.98
N VAL A 17 -15.13 -13.89 20.76
CA VAL A 17 -15.64 -12.57 20.39
C VAL A 17 -14.50 -11.55 20.29
N VAL A 18 -13.61 -11.49 21.28
CA VAL A 18 -12.45 -10.59 21.26
C VAL A 18 -11.55 -10.90 20.06
N PHE A 19 -11.28 -12.17 19.81
CA PHE A 19 -10.49 -12.60 18.65
C PHE A 19 -11.16 -12.21 17.32
N TYR A 20 -12.48 -12.37 17.22
CA TYR A 20 -13.24 -12.00 16.03
C TYR A 20 -13.20 -10.49 15.76
N LEU A 21 -13.39 -9.68 16.81
CA LEU A 21 -13.30 -8.21 16.71
C LEU A 21 -11.89 -7.78 16.25
N HIS A 22 -10.85 -8.35 16.86
CA HIS A 22 -9.46 -8.03 16.48
C HIS A 22 -9.11 -8.52 15.06
N TRP A 23 -9.70 -9.63 14.62
CA TRP A 23 -9.57 -10.11 13.25
C TRP A 23 -10.26 -9.19 12.24
N GLN A 24 -11.41 -8.62 12.59
CA GLN A 24 -12.16 -7.70 11.73
C GLN A 24 -11.39 -6.39 11.47
N GLU A 25 -10.83 -5.77 12.53
CA GLU A 25 -10.02 -4.55 12.39
C GLU A 25 -8.84 -4.76 11.43
N ARG A 26 -8.19 -5.93 11.48
CA ARG A 26 -7.10 -6.26 10.55
C ARG A 26 -7.55 -6.39 9.10
N GLN A 27 -8.78 -6.85 8.85
CA GLN A 27 -9.31 -6.98 7.49
C GLN A 27 -9.71 -5.63 6.92
N GLU A 28 -10.26 -4.74 7.74
CA GLU A 28 -10.59 -3.37 7.33
C GLU A 28 -9.33 -2.59 6.98
N PHE A 29 -8.29 -2.66 7.81
CA PHE A 29 -6.99 -2.04 7.51
C PHE A 29 -6.39 -2.57 6.19
N LYS A 30 -6.48 -3.88 5.94
CA LYS A 30 -6.01 -4.47 4.67
C LYS A 30 -6.82 -4.00 3.46
N ARG A 31 -8.14 -3.81 3.60
CA ARG A 31 -9.00 -3.29 2.53
C ARG A 31 -8.72 -1.82 2.25
N GLU A 32 -8.45 -1.02 3.27
CA GLU A 32 -8.03 0.36 3.09
C GLU A 32 -6.66 0.46 2.42
N LEU A 33 -5.69 -0.35 2.87
CA LEU A 33 -4.39 -0.43 2.20
C LEU A 33 -4.54 -0.83 0.73
N ALA A 34 -5.36 -1.84 0.42
CA ALA A 34 -5.60 -2.28 -0.95
C ALA A 34 -6.27 -1.20 -1.81
N LYS A 35 -7.16 -0.36 -1.22
CA LYS A 35 -7.76 0.79 -1.91
C LYS A 35 -6.76 1.93 -2.13
N VAL A 36 -5.82 2.13 -1.21
CA VAL A 36 -4.78 3.17 -1.31
C VAL A 36 -3.63 2.73 -2.22
N ALA A 37 -3.34 1.43 -2.28
CA ALA A 37 -2.12 0.89 -2.91
C ALA A 37 -2.10 0.89 -4.44
N TYR A 38 -3.19 1.23 -5.13
CA TYR A 38 -3.16 1.27 -6.60
C TYR A 38 -3.98 2.41 -7.19
N LYS A 39 -3.49 3.63 -7.01
CA LYS A 39 -3.93 4.76 -7.84
C LYS A 39 -3.09 4.76 -9.11
N PRO A 40 -3.63 4.35 -10.28
CA PRO A 40 -2.87 4.36 -11.52
C PRO A 40 -2.36 5.77 -11.81
N ILE A 41 -1.14 5.86 -12.34
CA ILE A 41 -0.56 7.11 -12.80
C ILE A 41 -1.44 7.64 -13.94
N SER A 42 -1.83 8.91 -13.88
CA SER A 42 -2.68 9.54 -14.91
C SER A 42 -1.95 9.49 -16.27
N LYS A 43 -2.68 9.29 -17.36
CA LYS A 43 -2.09 9.29 -18.72
C LYS A 43 -1.32 10.58 -19.04
N LYS A 44 -1.76 11.73 -18.49
CA LYS A 44 -1.05 13.02 -18.63
C LYS A 44 0.31 12.99 -17.92
N ASP A 45 0.31 12.50 -16.69
CA ASP A 45 1.52 12.36 -15.86
C ASP A 45 2.51 11.39 -16.51
N VAL A 46 2.03 10.27 -17.09
CA VAL A 46 2.86 9.32 -17.83
C VAL A 46 3.60 9.99 -18.99
N ALA A 47 2.90 10.82 -19.78
CA ALA A 47 3.52 11.55 -20.89
C ALA A 47 4.57 12.55 -20.40
N PHE A 48 4.29 13.26 -19.29
CA PHE A 48 5.24 14.18 -18.67
C PHE A 48 6.49 13.44 -18.17
N ILE A 49 6.30 12.35 -17.41
CA ILE A 49 7.41 11.53 -16.91
C ILE A 49 8.26 10.99 -18.07
N ALA A 50 7.63 10.49 -19.14
CA ALA A 50 8.35 10.03 -20.32
C ALA A 50 9.16 11.15 -21.00
N SER A 51 8.63 12.37 -21.07
CA SER A 51 9.37 13.51 -21.62
C SER A 51 10.57 13.92 -20.75
N GLU A 52 10.44 13.90 -19.43
CA GLU A 52 11.52 14.22 -18.50
C GLU A 52 12.61 13.15 -18.49
N LEU A 53 12.22 11.88 -18.57
CA LEU A 53 13.14 10.76 -18.75
C LEU A 53 13.94 10.88 -20.04
N ARG A 54 13.27 11.19 -21.16
CA ARG A 54 13.92 11.42 -22.46
C ARG A 54 14.88 12.62 -22.41
N ARG A 55 14.49 13.71 -21.75
CA ARG A 55 15.36 14.89 -21.53
C ARG A 55 16.61 14.53 -20.74
N LYS A 56 16.49 13.62 -19.77
CA LYS A 56 17.59 13.09 -18.95
C LYS A 56 18.35 11.93 -19.62
N LYS A 57 18.00 11.56 -20.86
CA LYS A 57 18.57 10.41 -21.60
C LYS A 57 18.48 9.09 -20.83
N CYS A 58 17.39 8.92 -20.10
CA CYS A 58 17.15 7.82 -19.19
C CYS A 58 15.89 7.07 -19.63
N ASP A 59 16.01 6.25 -20.68
CA ASP A 59 14.86 5.58 -21.29
C ASP A 59 14.44 4.31 -20.51
N ASP A 60 15.36 3.73 -19.74
CA ASP A 60 15.15 2.53 -18.93
C ASP A 60 15.09 2.89 -17.45
N ALA A 61 13.95 3.42 -16.99
CA ALA A 61 13.74 3.82 -15.59
C ALA A 61 12.46 3.25 -14.99
N ILE A 62 12.55 2.86 -13.71
CA ILE A 62 11.40 2.47 -12.89
C ILE A 62 10.87 3.72 -12.20
N VAL A 63 9.59 4.02 -12.40
CA VAL A 63 8.95 5.21 -11.83
C VAL A 63 8.03 4.81 -10.69
N THR A 64 8.26 5.39 -9.52
CA THR A 64 7.48 5.17 -8.31
C THR A 64 6.85 6.48 -7.86
N ARG A 65 5.56 6.45 -7.51
CA ARG A 65 4.87 7.61 -6.93
C ARG A 65 5.32 7.79 -5.47
N THR A 66 5.59 9.02 -5.09
CA THR A 66 5.95 9.43 -3.72
C THR A 66 5.02 10.55 -3.26
N ASP A 67 5.04 10.90 -1.97
CA ASP A 67 4.25 12.01 -1.44
C ASP A 67 4.64 13.38 -2.03
N TYR A 68 5.83 13.47 -2.64
CA TYR A 68 6.39 14.70 -3.22
C TYR A 68 6.45 14.68 -4.76
N GLY A 69 5.65 13.84 -5.43
CA GLY A 69 5.65 13.67 -6.89
C GLY A 69 6.10 12.27 -7.31
N TYR A 70 6.97 12.17 -8.33
CA TYR A 70 7.43 10.89 -8.88
C TYR A 70 8.95 10.74 -8.71
N LEU A 71 9.39 9.53 -8.43
CA LEU A 71 10.79 9.17 -8.35
C LEU A 71 11.09 8.17 -9.46
N ALA A 72 12.00 8.51 -10.35
CA ALA A 72 12.48 7.63 -11.40
C ALA A 72 13.85 7.06 -11.03
N ARG A 73 14.00 5.74 -11.03
CA ARG A 73 15.28 5.05 -10.84
C ARG A 73 15.73 4.43 -12.14
N GLU A 74 16.88 4.83 -12.64
CA GLU A 74 17.49 4.24 -13.84
C GLU A 74 17.96 2.82 -13.56
N ILE A 75 17.62 1.90 -14.46
CA ILE A 75 17.93 0.47 -14.30
C ILE A 75 19.44 0.21 -14.51
N LYS A 76 20.07 0.91 -15.45
CA LYS A 76 21.48 0.69 -15.82
C LYS A 76 22.47 1.29 -14.81
N SER A 77 22.24 2.52 -14.38
CA SER A 77 23.17 3.24 -13.50
C SER A 77 22.77 3.21 -12.02
N GLY A 78 21.55 2.78 -11.70
CA GLY A 78 21.00 2.85 -10.33
C GLY A 78 20.76 4.28 -9.83
N LYS A 79 20.89 5.29 -10.70
CA LYS A 79 20.70 6.71 -10.35
C LYS A 79 19.23 7.00 -10.12
N ASN A 80 18.95 7.78 -9.07
CA ASN A 80 17.60 8.24 -8.76
C ASN A 80 17.42 9.68 -9.26
N PHE A 81 16.31 9.94 -9.92
CA PHE A 81 15.91 11.24 -10.41
C PHE A 81 14.54 11.57 -9.85
N LYS A 82 14.44 12.69 -9.11
CA LYS A 82 13.14 13.22 -8.70
C LYS A 82 12.49 13.91 -9.90
N VAL A 83 11.26 13.52 -10.22
CA VAL A 83 10.39 14.14 -11.21
C VAL A 83 9.27 14.80 -10.42
N VAL A 84 9.48 16.07 -10.08
CA VAL A 84 8.49 16.89 -9.39
C VAL A 84 7.60 17.48 -10.48
N MET A 85 6.30 17.21 -10.41
CA MET A 85 5.32 17.98 -11.16
C MET A 85 5.01 19.23 -10.33
N GLU A 86 5.29 20.39 -10.89
CA GLU A 86 4.89 21.70 -10.37
C GLU A 86 3.38 21.91 -10.53
#